data_AF-A0A4Q3RL60-F1
#
_entry.id   AF-A0A4Q3RL60-F1
#
_cell.length_a   1.000
_cell.length_b   1.000
_cell.length_c   1.000
_cell.angle_alpha   90.00
_cell.angle_beta   90.00
_cell.angle_gamma   90.00
#
_symmetry.space_group_name_H-M   'P 1'
#
loop_
_entity.id
_entity.type
_entity.pdbx_description
1 polymer ?
#
loop_
_entity_poly.entity_id
_entity_poly.type
_entity_poly.pdbx_seq_one_letter_code
_entity_poly.pdbx_strand_id
1 'polypeptide(L)'
;KQQFSEILNDKTKYPLMGSIQDNLQYVYSSINKYPSNPDNLGFDATRYNMAATYLNTLVDLKDPRAYITAEPATKQINQLHKSPADITAYVGANSGEDLANMSSKMSSADTAEYSVRSRTRYYSSYAAEPGLIIGYAEMCFNIAEGINRGWAAGFAEEWYKKGIKASLNFYGIPADAPGSVTKTYKGLNYIINFDFENGYYLQPSVKYKGDNPGGLEQILTQKYLAFFQNSGREAYYNFRRTNIPAFLTGTGTGNGGKIPKRYQYPSSERTTNGENWKSTLQAQYAGNDDINATMWVLQLIRSTGRSVWLLND
;
A
#
# COMPACT_ATOMS: atom_id res chain seq x y z
N LYS A 1 13.38 14.08 -14.96
CA LYS A 1 13.41 15.44 -14.39
C LYS A 1 12.80 16.45 -15.36
N GLN A 2 13.44 16.71 -16.52
CA GLN A 2 12.91 17.64 -17.52
C GLN A 2 11.48 17.31 -17.96
N GLN A 3 11.24 16.08 -18.45
CA GLN A 3 9.89 15.65 -18.86
C GLN A 3 8.85 15.78 -17.74
N PHE A 4 9.23 15.50 -16.49
CA PHE A 4 8.34 15.66 -15.34
C PHE A 4 7.98 17.14 -15.10
N SER A 5 8.98 18.04 -15.16
CA SER A 5 8.77 19.49 -15.06
C SER A 5 7.88 20.01 -16.19
N GLU A 6 8.11 19.56 -17.43
CA GLU A 6 7.30 19.93 -18.59
C GLU A 6 5.83 19.52 -18.43
N ILE A 7 5.59 18.28 -17.95
CA ILE A 7 4.24 17.79 -17.66
C ILE A 7 3.53 18.67 -16.62
N LEU A 8 4.22 19.09 -15.57
CA LEU A 8 3.60 19.91 -14.52
C LEU A 8 3.37 21.37 -14.92
N ASN A 9 4.21 21.91 -15.80
CA ASN A 9 4.15 23.32 -16.19
C ASN A 9 3.17 23.59 -17.35
N ASP A 10 2.87 22.60 -18.19
CA ASP A 10 1.97 22.74 -19.33
C ASP A 10 0.69 21.89 -19.14
N LYS A 11 -0.23 22.39 -18.32
CA LYS A 11 -1.52 21.72 -18.02
C LYS A 11 -2.48 21.71 -19.21
N THR A 12 -2.28 22.60 -20.18
CA THR A 12 -3.08 22.61 -21.41
C THR A 12 -2.71 21.42 -22.29
N LYS A 13 -1.42 21.12 -22.40
CA LYS A 13 -0.92 19.95 -23.13
C LYS A 13 -1.03 18.65 -22.33
N TYR A 14 -0.79 18.72 -21.02
CA TYR A 14 -0.78 17.57 -20.11
C TYR A 14 -1.79 17.80 -18.97
N PRO A 15 -3.09 17.63 -19.22
CA PRO A 15 -4.10 17.76 -18.19
C PRO A 15 -3.85 16.74 -17.07
N LEU A 16 -3.96 17.20 -15.83
CA LEU A 16 -3.80 16.37 -14.64
C LEU A 16 -5.18 16.08 -14.04
N MET A 17 -5.31 14.95 -13.36
CA MET A 17 -6.51 14.61 -12.59
C MET A 17 -6.81 15.73 -11.57
N GLY A 18 -8.07 16.14 -11.46
CA GLY A 18 -8.54 17.13 -10.49
C GLY A 18 -8.89 16.50 -9.15
N SER A 19 -9.42 15.27 -9.17
CA SER A 19 -9.88 14.56 -7.97
C SER A 19 -9.95 13.03 -8.19
N ILE A 20 -10.42 12.29 -7.18
CA ILE A 20 -10.58 10.83 -7.25
C ILE A 20 -11.61 10.37 -8.30
N GLN A 21 -12.47 11.28 -8.77
CA GLN A 21 -13.45 11.03 -9.83
C GLN A 21 -12.77 10.81 -11.19
N ASP A 22 -11.54 11.29 -11.36
CA ASP A 22 -10.76 11.13 -12.58
C ASP A 22 -9.87 9.87 -12.57
N ASN A 23 -10.00 9.02 -11.54
CA ASN A 23 -9.25 7.77 -11.46
C ASN A 23 -9.53 6.87 -12.67
N LEU A 24 -8.47 6.34 -13.29
CA LEU A 24 -8.62 5.17 -14.15
C LEU A 24 -8.78 3.94 -13.27
N GLN A 25 -9.99 3.40 -13.21
CA GLN A 25 -10.34 2.34 -12.28
C GLN A 25 -11.26 1.29 -12.88
N TYR A 26 -11.10 0.06 -12.39
CA TYR A 26 -11.97 -1.06 -12.67
C TYR A 26 -13.05 -1.17 -11.60
N VAL A 27 -14.31 -1.13 -12.02
CA VAL A 27 -15.46 -1.25 -11.12
C VAL A 27 -15.96 -2.69 -11.14
N TYR A 28 -15.92 -3.32 -9.96
CA TYR A 28 -16.37 -4.70 -9.76
C TYR A 28 -17.91 -4.78 -9.65
N SER A 29 -18.46 -5.96 -9.88
CA SER A 29 -19.90 -6.25 -9.75
C SER A 29 -20.14 -7.70 -9.33
N SER A 30 -21.39 -8.16 -9.34
CA SER A 30 -21.73 -9.57 -9.11
C SER A 30 -21.24 -10.51 -10.22
N ILE A 31 -20.86 -10.00 -11.40
CA ILE A 31 -20.31 -10.79 -12.51
C ILE A 31 -18.78 -10.83 -12.42
N ASN A 32 -18.16 -9.65 -12.43
CA ASN A 32 -16.73 -9.46 -12.22
C ASN A 32 -16.47 -9.08 -10.75
N LYS A 33 -16.43 -10.10 -9.89
CA LYS A 33 -16.40 -9.95 -8.43
C LYS A 33 -15.07 -9.40 -7.94
N TYR A 34 -15.13 -8.54 -6.92
CA TYR A 34 -13.94 -8.12 -6.17
C TYR A 34 -13.23 -9.37 -5.61
N PRO A 35 -11.88 -9.46 -5.60
CA PRO A 35 -11.18 -10.70 -5.27
C PRO A 35 -11.49 -11.26 -3.89
N SER A 36 -11.83 -10.40 -2.93
CA SER A 36 -12.37 -10.81 -1.63
C SER A 36 -13.84 -10.48 -1.62
N ASN A 37 -14.71 -11.43 -1.36
CA ASN A 37 -16.15 -11.22 -1.54
C ASN A 37 -16.91 -12.29 -0.74
N PRO A 38 -18.24 -12.22 -0.65
CA PRO A 38 -19.02 -13.19 0.13
C PRO A 38 -18.68 -14.67 -0.14
N ASP A 39 -18.34 -15.03 -1.39
CA ASP A 39 -18.09 -16.43 -1.77
C ASP A 39 -16.85 -17.03 -1.11
N ASN A 40 -15.86 -16.21 -0.75
CA ASN A 40 -14.61 -16.66 -0.13
C ASN A 40 -14.44 -16.21 1.33
N LEU A 41 -15.48 -15.64 1.95
CA LEU A 41 -15.48 -15.23 3.35
C LEU A 41 -15.05 -16.38 4.28
N GLY A 42 -15.63 -17.57 4.12
CA GLY A 42 -15.31 -18.74 4.96
C GLY A 42 -13.92 -19.32 4.74
N PHE A 43 -13.23 -18.93 3.66
CA PHE A 43 -11.90 -19.42 3.31
C PHE A 43 -10.81 -18.43 3.71
N ASP A 44 -10.91 -17.16 3.33
CA ASP A 44 -9.82 -16.18 3.45
C ASP A 44 -9.91 -15.29 4.70
N ALA A 45 -11.11 -15.01 5.21
CA ALA A 45 -11.33 -13.94 6.19
C ALA A 45 -10.80 -14.21 7.62
N THR A 46 -10.35 -15.43 7.89
CA THR A 46 -9.65 -15.80 9.14
C THR A 46 -8.18 -16.16 8.90
N ARG A 47 -7.74 -16.19 7.64
CA ARG A 47 -6.39 -16.62 7.24
C ARG A 47 -5.50 -15.47 6.79
N TYR A 48 -6.09 -14.43 6.22
CA TYR A 48 -5.31 -13.30 5.71
C TYR A 48 -5.08 -12.27 6.81
N ASN A 49 -3.99 -12.52 7.53
CA ASN A 49 -3.45 -11.60 8.53
C ASN A 49 -3.02 -10.30 7.86
N MET A 50 -3.27 -9.18 8.53
CA MET A 50 -2.79 -7.88 8.10
C MET A 50 -1.28 -7.81 8.29
N ALA A 51 -0.53 -7.36 7.29
CA ALA A 51 0.92 -7.18 7.44
C ALA A 51 1.23 -6.04 8.43
N ALA A 52 2.18 -6.27 9.35
CA ALA A 52 2.65 -5.29 10.33
C ALA A 52 3.15 -4.00 9.68
N THR A 53 3.88 -4.09 8.56
CA THR A 53 4.35 -2.89 7.82
C THR A 53 3.21 -2.00 7.32
N TYR A 54 1.99 -2.53 7.15
CA TYR A 54 0.83 -1.70 6.83
C TYR A 54 0.09 -1.29 8.12
N LEU A 55 -0.42 -2.27 8.85
CA LEU A 55 -1.36 -2.00 9.94
C LEU A 55 -0.69 -1.30 11.12
N ASN A 56 0.51 -1.73 11.53
CA ASN A 56 1.19 -1.10 12.66
C ASN A 56 1.61 0.33 12.31
N THR A 57 2.00 0.59 11.05
CA THR A 57 2.26 1.96 10.60
C THR A 57 1.01 2.84 10.71
N LEU A 58 -0.18 2.35 10.36
CA LEU A 58 -1.42 3.09 10.60
C LEU A 58 -1.68 3.33 12.09
N VAL A 59 -1.45 2.32 12.93
CA VAL A 59 -1.62 2.39 14.39
C VAL A 59 -0.68 3.43 15.02
N ASP A 60 0.56 3.51 14.54
CA ASP A 60 1.57 4.48 14.98
C ASP A 60 1.20 5.90 14.55
N LEU A 61 0.61 6.06 13.36
CA LEU A 61 0.12 7.33 12.83
C LEU A 61 -1.25 7.76 13.37
N LYS A 62 -1.85 6.98 14.27
CA LYS A 62 -3.23 7.18 14.75
C LYS A 62 -4.23 7.33 13.60
N ASP A 63 -4.03 6.52 12.57
CA ASP A 63 -4.72 6.64 11.29
C ASP A 63 -6.03 5.84 11.26
N PRO A 64 -7.16 6.48 10.93
CA PRO A 64 -8.46 5.81 10.94
C PRO A 64 -8.62 4.72 9.88
N ARG A 65 -7.75 4.65 8.86
CA ARG A 65 -7.73 3.53 7.90
C ARG A 65 -7.54 2.18 8.60
N ALA A 66 -6.92 2.14 9.78
CA ALA A 66 -6.80 0.91 10.57
C ALA A 66 -8.17 0.31 10.92
N TYR A 67 -9.12 1.15 11.34
CA TYR A 67 -10.49 0.72 11.66
C TYR A 67 -11.29 0.27 10.43
N ILE A 68 -11.00 0.87 9.28
CA ILE A 68 -11.73 0.61 8.03
C ILE A 68 -11.25 -0.68 7.36
N THR A 69 -9.94 -0.91 7.37
CA THR A 69 -9.29 -1.97 6.58
C THR A 69 -9.06 -3.27 7.35
N ALA A 70 -9.18 -3.24 8.68
CA ALA A 70 -8.90 -4.39 9.54
C ALA A 70 -10.01 -4.67 10.56
N GLU A 71 -10.03 -5.91 11.05
CA GLU A 71 -10.67 -6.28 12.31
C GLU A 71 -9.68 -6.13 13.47
N PRO A 72 -10.13 -5.76 14.68
CA PRO A 72 -9.26 -5.80 15.84
C PRO A 72 -8.80 -7.24 16.10
N ALA A 73 -7.58 -7.41 16.60
CA ALA A 73 -7.06 -8.73 16.97
C ALA A 73 -7.86 -9.29 18.15
N THR A 74 -8.34 -10.53 18.05
CA THR A 74 -9.27 -11.06 19.06
C THR A 74 -8.63 -11.17 20.44
N LYS A 75 -7.33 -11.44 20.53
CA LYS A 75 -6.58 -11.38 21.81
C LYS A 75 -6.71 -10.01 22.50
N GLN A 76 -6.63 -8.93 21.73
CA GLN A 76 -6.73 -7.57 22.29
C GLN A 76 -8.12 -7.30 22.88
N ILE A 77 -9.16 -7.84 22.26
CA ILE A 77 -10.55 -7.65 22.70
C ILE A 77 -10.92 -8.61 23.83
N ASN A 78 -10.69 -9.91 23.65
CA ASN A 78 -11.20 -10.94 24.54
C ASN A 78 -10.34 -11.13 25.79
N GLN A 79 -9.01 -10.97 25.68
CA GLN A 79 -8.07 -11.21 26.79
C GLN A 79 -7.58 -9.91 27.42
N LEU A 80 -7.35 -8.88 26.61
CA LEU A 80 -6.86 -7.58 27.09
C LEU A 80 -7.97 -6.53 27.24
N HIS A 81 -9.22 -6.92 26.97
CA HIS A 81 -10.43 -6.11 27.18
C HIS A 81 -10.38 -4.72 26.53
N LYS A 82 -9.64 -4.57 25.43
CA LYS A 82 -9.61 -3.32 24.67
C LYS A 82 -10.92 -3.11 23.92
N SER A 83 -11.25 -1.85 23.69
CA SER A 83 -12.35 -1.46 22.82
C SER A 83 -11.96 -1.62 21.35
N PRO A 84 -12.87 -2.00 20.43
CA PRO A 84 -12.66 -1.86 18.99
C PRO A 84 -12.40 -0.42 18.52
N ALA A 85 -12.72 0.59 19.34
CA ALA A 85 -12.36 2.00 19.12
C ALA A 85 -10.92 2.34 19.57
N ASP A 86 -10.25 1.44 20.30
CA ASP A 86 -8.84 1.62 20.67
C ASP A 86 -7.98 1.18 19.49
N ILE A 87 -7.23 2.12 18.90
CA ILE A 87 -6.37 1.82 17.76
C ILE A 87 -5.30 0.76 18.07
N THR A 88 -4.92 0.60 19.34
CA THR A 88 -3.94 -0.40 19.76
C THR A 88 -4.53 -1.81 19.87
N ALA A 89 -5.83 -1.97 19.61
CA ALA A 89 -6.46 -3.28 19.43
C ALA A 89 -6.18 -3.90 18.05
N TYR A 90 -5.56 -3.15 17.14
CA TYR A 90 -5.24 -3.56 15.78
C TYR A 90 -3.76 -3.93 15.70
N VAL A 91 -3.45 -5.16 15.31
CA VAL A 91 -2.09 -5.70 15.39
C VAL A 91 -1.77 -6.45 14.11
N GLY A 92 -0.80 -5.97 13.33
CA GLY A 92 -0.35 -6.67 12.14
C GLY A 92 0.67 -7.77 12.45
N ALA A 93 0.71 -8.79 11.59
CA ALA A 93 1.66 -9.89 11.64
C ALA A 93 2.99 -9.50 10.99
N ASN A 94 4.11 -9.87 11.61
CA ASN A 94 5.44 -9.61 11.08
C ASN A 94 5.71 -10.53 9.87
N SER A 95 5.94 -9.97 8.69
CA SER A 95 6.19 -10.74 7.46
C SER A 95 7.52 -11.52 7.45
N GLY A 96 8.41 -11.25 8.40
CA GLY A 96 9.62 -12.04 8.62
C GLY A 96 9.45 -13.22 9.58
N GLU A 97 8.30 -13.32 10.26
CA GLU A 97 8.04 -14.38 11.22
C GLU A 97 7.89 -15.74 10.55
N ASP A 98 8.39 -16.79 11.21
CA ASP A 98 8.18 -18.17 10.78
C ASP A 98 6.69 -18.51 10.62
N LEU A 99 6.35 -19.20 9.53
CA LEU A 99 4.95 -19.46 9.17
C LEU A 99 4.24 -20.35 10.20
N ALA A 100 4.94 -21.32 10.80
CA ALA A 100 4.33 -22.20 11.81
C ALA A 100 4.05 -21.42 13.11
N ASN A 101 4.95 -20.53 13.51
CA ASN A 101 4.73 -19.64 14.65
C ASN A 101 3.55 -18.69 14.41
N MET A 102 3.49 -18.07 13.24
CA MET A 102 2.37 -17.19 12.86
C MET A 102 1.04 -17.96 12.86
N SER A 103 1.03 -19.18 12.31
CA SER A 103 -0.15 -20.05 12.33
C SER A 103 -0.58 -20.43 13.75
N SER A 104 0.38 -20.74 14.63
CA SER A 104 0.10 -21.08 16.03
C SER A 104 -0.56 -19.92 16.77
N LYS A 105 -0.07 -18.69 16.56
CA LYS A 105 -0.65 -17.47 17.13
C LYS A 105 -2.06 -17.11 16.64
N MET A 106 -2.50 -17.71 15.54
CA MET A 106 -3.83 -17.52 14.95
C MET A 106 -4.74 -18.74 15.11
N SER A 107 -4.26 -19.80 15.78
CA SER A 107 -4.96 -21.10 15.85
C SER A 107 -6.27 -21.08 16.64
N SER A 108 -6.44 -20.10 17.54
CA SER A 108 -7.64 -19.95 18.37
C SER A 108 -8.36 -18.65 18.03
N ALA A 109 -9.67 -18.75 17.80
CA ALA A 109 -10.52 -17.58 17.55
C ALA A 109 -10.53 -16.60 18.73
N ASP A 110 -10.32 -17.07 19.97
CA ASP A 110 -10.38 -16.24 21.17
C ASP A 110 -9.05 -15.59 21.55
N THR A 111 -7.93 -16.16 21.09
CA THR A 111 -6.58 -15.68 21.45
C THR A 111 -5.74 -15.31 20.23
N ALA A 112 -6.35 -15.20 19.05
CA ALA A 112 -5.69 -14.77 17.81
C ALA A 112 -4.97 -13.43 18.01
N GLU A 113 -3.65 -13.44 17.82
CA GLU A 113 -2.79 -12.30 18.13
C GLU A 113 -2.83 -11.20 17.09
N TYR A 114 -3.19 -11.54 15.85
CA TYR A 114 -3.15 -10.63 14.72
C TYR A 114 -4.54 -10.27 14.21
N SER A 115 -4.63 -9.05 13.72
CA SER A 115 -5.75 -8.53 12.97
C SER A 115 -5.81 -9.18 11.59
N VAL A 116 -7.03 -9.38 11.12
CA VAL A 116 -7.35 -9.81 9.75
C VAL A 116 -8.01 -8.68 8.99
N ARG A 117 -8.16 -8.82 7.67
CA ARG A 117 -8.86 -7.83 6.84
C ARG A 117 -10.29 -7.60 7.31
N SER A 118 -10.75 -6.36 7.19
CA SER A 118 -12.10 -5.92 7.52
C SER A 118 -13.15 -6.75 6.77
N ARG A 119 -14.01 -7.43 7.52
CA ARG A 119 -15.07 -8.26 6.96
C ARG A 119 -16.17 -7.39 6.37
N THR A 120 -16.51 -6.32 7.10
CA THR A 120 -17.56 -5.38 6.70
C THR A 120 -17.20 -4.65 5.41
N ARG A 121 -15.94 -4.29 5.20
CA ARG A 121 -15.50 -3.63 3.96
C ARG A 121 -15.38 -4.62 2.81
N TYR A 122 -14.63 -5.70 2.99
CA TYR A 122 -14.18 -6.51 1.87
C TYR A 122 -15.08 -7.71 1.53
N TYR A 123 -16.01 -8.10 2.39
CA TYR A 123 -16.80 -9.31 2.20
C TYR A 123 -18.32 -9.09 2.27
N SER A 124 -18.78 -7.85 2.46
CA SER A 124 -20.23 -7.52 2.51
C SER A 124 -20.86 -7.38 1.12
N SER A 125 -20.06 -7.27 0.05
CA SER A 125 -20.56 -7.12 -1.32
C SER A 125 -19.58 -7.72 -2.33
N TYR A 126 -20.06 -7.94 -3.55
CA TYR A 126 -19.21 -8.34 -4.69
C TYR A 126 -18.45 -7.16 -5.32
N ALA A 127 -18.71 -5.94 -4.86
CA ALA A 127 -18.15 -4.69 -5.38
C ALA A 127 -17.63 -3.84 -4.23
N ALA A 128 -16.78 -4.43 -3.38
CA ALA A 128 -16.30 -3.82 -2.14
C ALA A 128 -15.66 -2.44 -2.37
N GLU A 129 -14.75 -2.36 -3.34
CA GLU A 129 -14.09 -1.11 -3.78
C GLU A 129 -13.55 -1.29 -5.21
N PRO A 130 -13.35 -0.21 -5.98
CA PRO A 130 -12.78 -0.32 -7.33
C PRO A 130 -11.28 -0.62 -7.28
N GLY A 131 -10.79 -1.30 -8.32
CA GLY A 131 -9.36 -1.52 -8.55
C GLY A 131 -8.76 -0.34 -9.30
N LEU A 132 -7.84 0.38 -8.68
CA LEU A 132 -7.17 1.54 -9.28
C LEU A 132 -6.04 1.06 -10.20
N ILE A 133 -6.11 1.48 -11.46
CA ILE A 133 -5.04 1.27 -12.45
C ILE A 133 -4.11 2.49 -12.44
N ILE A 134 -4.68 3.70 -12.47
CA ILE A 134 -3.98 4.97 -12.25
C ILE A 134 -4.88 5.84 -11.38
N GLY A 135 -4.39 6.22 -10.19
CA GLY A 135 -5.17 6.95 -9.19
C GLY A 135 -4.68 8.38 -8.91
N TYR A 136 -5.61 9.26 -8.56
CA TYR A 136 -5.35 10.65 -8.16
C TYR A 136 -4.45 10.74 -6.93
N ALA A 137 -4.65 9.88 -5.92
CA ALA A 137 -3.81 9.85 -4.74
C ALA A 137 -2.35 9.54 -5.10
N GLU A 138 -2.13 8.55 -5.97
CA GLU A 138 -0.81 8.24 -6.51
C GLU A 138 -0.23 9.43 -7.28
N MET A 139 -0.99 10.05 -8.19
CA MET A 139 -0.53 11.21 -8.94
C MET A 139 -0.07 12.32 -7.99
N CYS A 140 -0.85 12.62 -6.95
CA CYS A 140 -0.48 13.62 -5.93
C CYS A 140 0.85 13.28 -5.24
N PHE A 141 1.04 12.02 -4.82
CA PHE A 141 2.30 11.61 -4.21
C PHE A 141 3.48 11.61 -5.18
N ASN A 142 3.25 11.30 -6.46
CA ASN A 142 4.29 11.37 -7.50
C ASN A 142 4.73 12.83 -7.70
N ILE A 143 3.79 13.78 -7.66
CA ILE A 143 4.05 15.21 -7.74
C ILE A 143 4.83 15.69 -6.52
N ALA A 144 4.36 15.35 -5.31
CA ALA A 144 5.05 15.68 -4.07
C ALA A 144 6.49 15.13 -4.06
N GLU A 145 6.68 13.87 -4.47
CA GLU A 145 8.00 13.25 -4.57
C GLU A 145 8.90 13.99 -5.58
N GLY A 146 8.38 14.32 -6.75
CA GLY A 146 9.17 15.03 -7.77
C GLY A 146 9.61 16.42 -7.31
N ILE A 147 8.74 17.17 -6.64
CA ILE A 147 9.08 18.49 -6.07
C ILE A 147 10.10 18.34 -4.94
N ASN A 148 9.88 17.41 -3.99
CA ASN A 148 10.84 17.12 -2.91
C ASN A 148 12.25 16.80 -3.46
N ARG A 149 12.32 16.09 -4.58
CA ARG A 149 13.58 15.74 -5.26
C ARG A 149 14.15 16.85 -6.17
N GLY A 150 13.51 18.01 -6.21
CA GLY A 150 13.91 19.15 -7.03
C GLY A 150 13.77 18.91 -8.55
N TRP A 151 12.79 18.12 -8.97
CA TRP A 151 12.55 17.85 -10.40
C TRP A 151 11.67 18.90 -11.06
N ALA A 152 10.86 19.61 -10.27
CA ALA A 152 9.99 20.71 -10.67
C ALA A 152 9.87 21.69 -9.51
N ALA A 153 9.47 22.94 -9.80
CA ALA A 153 9.12 23.91 -8.78
C ALA A 153 7.71 23.63 -8.22
N GLY A 154 7.43 24.11 -7.00
CA GLY A 154 6.12 24.03 -6.36
C GLY A 154 6.24 23.73 -4.87
N PHE A 155 5.09 23.49 -4.22
CA PHE A 155 5.01 23.17 -2.81
C PHE A 155 4.67 21.69 -2.61
N ALA A 156 5.68 20.87 -2.28
CA ALA A 156 5.47 19.44 -2.10
C ALA A 156 4.47 19.13 -0.98
N GLU A 157 4.41 19.97 0.07
CA GLU A 157 3.48 19.82 1.18
C GLU A 157 2.01 19.84 0.72
N GLU A 158 1.66 20.72 -0.22
CA GLU A 158 0.29 20.81 -0.73
C GLU A 158 -0.13 19.53 -1.43
N TRP A 159 0.76 18.97 -2.25
CA TRP A 159 0.52 17.71 -2.96
C TRP A 159 0.53 16.50 -2.03
N TYR A 160 1.39 16.51 -1.00
CA TYR A 160 1.41 15.51 0.06
C TYR A 160 0.07 15.48 0.81
N LYS A 161 -0.45 16.65 1.23
CA LYS A 161 -1.77 16.76 1.86
C LYS A 161 -2.88 16.26 0.93
N LYS A 162 -2.87 16.66 -0.35
CA LYS A 162 -3.85 16.19 -1.35
C LYS A 162 -3.84 14.68 -1.50
N GLY A 163 -2.65 14.07 -1.56
CA GLY A 163 -2.51 12.61 -1.65
C GLY A 163 -3.07 11.89 -0.42
N ILE A 164 -2.79 12.39 0.79
CA ILE A 164 -3.34 11.80 2.02
C ILE A 164 -4.86 11.94 2.06
N LYS A 165 -5.40 13.15 1.80
CA LYS A 165 -6.86 13.38 1.77
C LYS A 165 -7.55 12.49 0.75
N ALA A 166 -7.00 12.38 -0.46
CA ALA A 166 -7.52 11.50 -1.50
C ALA A 166 -7.53 10.03 -1.06
N SER A 167 -6.46 9.57 -0.41
CA SER A 167 -6.41 8.22 0.15
C SER A 167 -7.46 8.01 1.24
N LEU A 168 -7.58 8.93 2.20
CA LEU A 168 -8.58 8.85 3.26
C LEU A 168 -10.01 8.83 2.69
N ASN A 169 -10.31 9.72 1.76
CA ASN A 169 -11.60 9.81 1.10
C ASN A 169 -11.95 8.52 0.33
N PHE A 170 -10.97 7.86 -0.32
CA PHE A 170 -11.18 6.54 -0.95
C PHE A 170 -11.68 5.47 0.05
N TYR A 171 -11.21 5.54 1.30
CA TYR A 171 -11.66 4.66 2.38
C TYR A 171 -12.93 5.14 3.08
N GLY A 172 -13.57 6.21 2.61
CA GLY A 172 -14.78 6.77 3.21
C GLY A 172 -14.52 7.54 4.51
N ILE A 173 -13.30 8.02 4.72
CA ILE A 173 -12.89 8.79 5.90
C ILE A 173 -13.02 10.28 5.56
N PRO A 174 -13.73 11.10 6.36
CA PRO A 174 -13.99 12.50 6.02
C PRO A 174 -12.71 13.34 6.16
N ALA A 175 -11.99 13.57 5.06
CA ALA A 175 -10.71 14.31 5.10
C ALA A 175 -10.85 15.81 4.78
N ASP A 176 -12.03 16.24 4.32
CA ASP A 176 -12.29 17.63 3.89
C ASP A 176 -13.01 18.46 4.96
N ALA A 177 -13.61 17.82 5.97
CA ALA A 177 -14.23 18.47 7.12
C ALA A 177 -14.18 17.54 8.34
N PRO A 178 -14.26 18.06 9.58
CA PRO A 178 -14.36 17.24 10.78
C PRO A 178 -15.58 16.31 10.71
N GLY A 179 -15.41 15.08 11.17
CA GLY A 179 -16.45 14.07 11.15
C GLY A 179 -16.09 12.85 11.99
N SER A 180 -16.60 11.69 11.60
CA SER A 180 -16.28 10.43 12.25
C SER A 180 -16.30 9.26 11.28
N VAL A 181 -15.65 8.18 11.69
CA VAL A 181 -15.78 6.87 11.06
C VAL A 181 -16.45 5.91 12.04
N THR A 182 -17.19 4.94 11.51
CA THR A 182 -17.83 3.90 12.32
C THR A 182 -17.13 2.57 12.12
N LYS A 183 -16.57 2.00 13.18
CA LYS A 183 -16.18 0.59 13.21
C LYS A 183 -17.36 -0.23 13.71
N THR A 184 -17.86 -1.15 12.88
CA THR A 184 -18.80 -2.18 13.33
C THR A 184 -18.02 -3.43 13.72
N TYR A 185 -18.25 -3.93 14.93
CA TYR A 185 -17.64 -5.17 15.43
C TYR A 185 -18.65 -5.94 16.27
N LYS A 186 -18.89 -7.22 15.95
CA LYS A 186 -19.88 -8.10 16.60
C LYS A 186 -21.28 -7.44 16.74
N GLY A 187 -21.72 -6.72 15.72
CA GLY A 187 -23.04 -6.06 15.68
C GLY A 187 -23.14 -4.74 16.45
N LEU A 188 -22.05 -4.30 17.10
CA LEU A 188 -21.98 -3.00 17.79
C LEU A 188 -21.21 -1.99 16.95
N ASN A 189 -21.62 -0.72 17.06
CA ASN A 189 -20.99 0.39 16.37
C ASN A 189 -20.12 1.21 17.33
N TYR A 190 -18.91 1.50 16.89
CA TYR A 190 -17.91 2.29 17.60
C TYR A 190 -17.58 3.50 16.76
N ILE A 191 -17.84 4.69 17.29
CA ILE A 191 -17.63 5.97 16.59
C ILE A 191 -16.22 6.47 16.92
N ILE A 192 -15.44 6.77 15.89
CA ILE A 192 -14.11 7.36 16.01
C ILE A 192 -14.13 8.72 15.33
N ASN A 193 -14.00 9.79 16.12
CA ASN A 193 -13.95 11.15 15.60
C ASN A 193 -12.65 11.38 14.82
N PHE A 194 -12.74 12.16 13.75
CA PHE A 194 -11.63 12.46 12.88
C PHE A 194 -11.71 13.90 12.38
N ASP A 195 -10.59 14.63 12.52
CA ASP A 195 -10.38 15.93 11.91
C ASP A 195 -8.99 15.91 11.26
N PHE A 196 -8.95 16.06 9.94
CA PHE A 196 -7.70 16.05 9.20
C PHE A 196 -6.82 17.26 9.54
N GLU A 197 -7.37 18.48 9.46
CA GLU A 197 -6.58 19.72 9.53
C GLU A 197 -6.18 20.07 10.96
N ASN A 198 -7.07 19.88 11.93
CA ASN A 198 -6.84 20.29 13.33
C ASN A 198 -6.46 19.13 14.26
N GLY A 199 -6.34 17.91 13.72
CA GLY A 199 -5.98 16.72 14.50
C GLY A 199 -4.89 15.91 13.81
N TYR A 200 -5.30 15.11 12.81
CA TYR A 200 -4.45 14.10 12.20
C TYR A 200 -3.18 14.69 11.56
N TYR A 201 -3.29 15.79 10.82
CA TYR A 201 -2.16 16.41 10.13
C TYR A 201 -1.20 17.17 11.07
N LEU A 202 -1.66 17.58 12.26
CA LEU A 202 -0.83 18.25 13.25
C LEU A 202 0.08 17.29 14.02
N GLN A 203 -0.14 15.98 13.91
CA GLN A 203 0.75 14.99 14.49
C GLN A 203 2.17 15.15 13.92
N PRO A 204 3.23 15.23 14.75
CA PRO A 204 4.60 15.39 14.27
C PRO A 204 5.07 14.29 13.30
N SER A 205 4.51 13.08 13.43
CA SER A 205 4.77 11.95 12.56
C SER A 205 4.11 12.08 11.17
N VAL A 206 2.99 12.80 11.07
CA VAL A 206 2.23 13.00 9.83
C VAL A 206 2.62 14.31 9.13
N LYS A 207 2.85 15.39 9.88
CA LYS A 207 3.18 16.73 9.36
C LYS A 207 4.41 16.64 8.46
N TYR A 208 4.31 17.19 7.26
CA TYR A 208 5.38 17.12 6.26
C TYR A 208 6.67 17.76 6.79
N LYS A 209 7.78 17.02 6.71
CA LYS A 209 9.09 17.44 7.22
C LYS A 209 9.84 18.39 6.28
N GLY A 210 9.25 18.78 5.15
CA GLY A 210 9.88 19.63 4.14
C GLY A 210 10.65 18.83 3.08
N ASP A 211 11.23 19.56 2.12
CA ASP A 211 11.89 19.00 0.93
C ASP A 211 13.28 18.43 1.24
N ASN A 212 13.28 17.36 2.03
CA ASN A 212 14.46 16.64 2.51
C ASN A 212 14.18 15.13 2.58
N PRO A 213 15.18 14.28 2.92
CA PRO A 213 14.99 12.83 2.99
C PRO A 213 13.87 12.38 3.93
N GLY A 214 13.63 13.10 5.03
CA GLY A 214 12.55 12.78 5.96
C GLY A 214 11.16 13.05 5.38
N GLY A 215 10.99 14.14 4.64
CA GLY A 215 9.75 14.42 3.91
C GLY A 215 9.52 13.43 2.76
N LEU A 216 10.60 13.02 2.08
CA LEU A 216 10.53 11.99 1.04
C LEU A 216 10.03 10.65 1.60
N GLU A 217 10.54 10.24 2.76
CA GLU A 217 10.09 9.03 3.44
C GLU A 217 8.60 9.10 3.83
N GLN A 218 8.13 10.26 4.29
CA GLN A 218 6.71 10.48 4.58
C GLN A 218 5.84 10.35 3.32
N ILE A 219 6.23 10.97 2.20
CA ILE A 219 5.51 10.89 0.93
C ILE A 219 5.39 9.42 0.49
N LEU A 220 6.50 8.70 0.49
CA LEU A 220 6.56 7.31 0.02
C LEU A 220 5.82 6.35 0.95
N THR A 221 5.87 6.59 2.26
CA THR A 221 5.10 5.82 3.24
C THR A 221 3.60 6.03 3.07
N GLN A 222 3.14 7.29 2.95
CA GLN A 222 1.73 7.58 2.72
C GLN A 222 1.24 7.02 1.38
N LYS A 223 2.09 7.05 0.35
CA LYS A 223 1.82 6.41 -0.94
C LYS A 223 1.63 4.89 -0.80
N TYR A 224 2.51 4.21 -0.06
CA TYR A 224 2.37 2.79 0.23
C TYR A 224 1.04 2.49 0.97
N LEU A 225 0.69 3.29 1.98
CA LEU A 225 -0.57 3.13 2.72
C LEU A 225 -1.80 3.35 1.83
N ALA A 226 -1.71 4.23 0.83
CA ALA A 226 -2.80 4.51 -0.10
C ALA A 226 -3.12 3.32 -1.03
N PHE A 227 -2.15 2.46 -1.31
CA PHE A 227 -2.27 1.36 -2.28
C PHE A 227 -2.95 0.09 -1.75
N PHE A 228 -3.21 0.02 -0.45
CA PHE A 228 -3.73 -1.20 0.16
C PHE A 228 -5.01 -1.67 -0.53
N GLN A 229 -5.02 -2.92 -1.00
CA GLN A 229 -6.19 -3.58 -1.59
C GLN A 229 -6.81 -2.93 -2.84
N ASN A 230 -6.22 -1.86 -3.40
CA ASN A 230 -6.77 -1.14 -4.54
C ASN A 230 -5.84 -1.01 -5.75
N SER A 231 -4.50 -1.01 -5.60
CA SER A 231 -3.56 -0.66 -6.69
C SER A 231 -2.67 -1.81 -7.14
N GLY A 232 -3.21 -3.03 -7.16
CA GLY A 232 -2.49 -4.22 -7.66
C GLY A 232 -1.10 -4.42 -7.03
N ARG A 233 -0.05 -4.40 -7.86
CA ARG A 233 1.35 -4.61 -7.43
C ARG A 233 2.14 -3.32 -7.24
N GLU A 234 1.50 -2.15 -7.33
CA GLU A 234 2.20 -0.86 -7.30
C GLU A 234 2.98 -0.63 -6.00
N ALA A 235 2.46 -1.09 -4.86
CA ALA A 235 3.17 -1.03 -3.58
C ALA A 235 4.52 -1.75 -3.63
N TYR A 236 4.56 -2.95 -4.21
CA TYR A 236 5.79 -3.73 -4.37
C TYR A 236 6.74 -3.07 -5.38
N TYR A 237 6.21 -2.50 -6.47
CA TYR A 237 7.03 -1.82 -7.48
C TYR A 237 7.67 -0.54 -6.94
N ASN A 238 6.90 0.27 -6.21
CA ASN A 238 7.41 1.46 -5.54
C ASN A 238 8.43 1.10 -4.46
N PHE A 239 8.18 0.05 -3.65
CA PHE A 239 9.18 -0.46 -2.71
C PHE A 239 10.49 -0.83 -3.41
N ARG A 240 10.47 -1.59 -4.52
CA ARG A 240 11.72 -1.95 -5.21
C ARG A 240 12.51 -0.73 -5.69
N ARG A 241 11.80 0.36 -6.05
CA ARG A 241 12.39 1.64 -6.49
C ARG A 241 12.99 2.43 -5.33
N THR A 242 12.37 2.41 -4.15
CA THR A 242 12.68 3.36 -3.06
C THR A 242 13.21 2.70 -1.78
N ASN A 243 12.97 1.41 -1.60
CA ASN A 243 13.06 0.63 -0.37
C ASN A 243 12.20 1.16 0.78
N ILE A 244 11.14 1.93 0.47
CA ILE A 244 10.24 2.54 1.46
C ILE A 244 8.80 2.03 1.23
N PRO A 245 8.09 1.58 2.29
CA PRO A 245 8.61 1.38 3.65
C PRO A 245 9.60 0.21 3.70
N ALA A 246 10.43 0.18 4.73
CA ALA A 246 11.27 -0.99 4.98
C ALA A 246 10.38 -2.19 5.34
N PHE A 247 10.30 -3.17 4.45
CA PHE A 247 9.57 -4.41 4.72
C PHE A 247 10.30 -5.27 5.73
N LEU A 248 9.52 -5.93 6.61
CA LEU A 248 10.06 -6.82 7.62
C LEU A 248 10.41 -8.17 6.96
N THR A 249 11.65 -8.60 7.13
CA THR A 249 12.17 -9.86 6.59
C THR A 249 12.73 -10.74 7.70
N GLY A 250 12.71 -12.05 7.51
CA GLY A 250 13.19 -13.02 8.47
C GLY A 250 13.08 -14.45 7.94
N THR A 251 12.98 -15.43 8.83
CA THR A 251 12.88 -16.84 8.46
C THR A 251 11.67 -17.11 7.56
N GLY A 252 10.53 -16.47 7.84
CA GLY A 252 9.31 -16.60 7.04
C GLY A 252 9.38 -16.02 5.63
N THR A 253 10.37 -15.19 5.33
CA THR A 253 10.52 -14.60 3.98
C THR A 253 10.86 -15.65 2.91
N GLY A 254 11.48 -16.76 3.30
CA GLY A 254 11.72 -17.88 2.37
C GLY A 254 12.51 -17.49 1.12
N ASN A 255 13.66 -16.82 1.27
CA ASN A 255 14.61 -16.46 0.20
C ASN A 255 15.90 -15.88 0.81
N GLY A 256 16.42 -16.51 1.88
CA GLY A 256 17.54 -15.97 2.65
C GLY A 256 17.31 -14.56 3.22
N GLY A 257 16.07 -14.25 3.60
CA GLY A 257 15.67 -12.92 4.08
C GLY A 257 15.60 -11.83 3.00
N LYS A 258 15.71 -12.18 1.72
CA LYS A 258 15.69 -11.21 0.61
C LYS A 258 14.30 -11.11 0.00
N ILE A 259 13.88 -9.89 -0.30
CA ILE A 259 12.70 -9.65 -1.11
C ILE A 259 13.12 -9.73 -2.58
N PRO A 260 12.45 -10.56 -3.41
CA PRO A 260 12.74 -10.66 -4.82
C PRO A 260 12.73 -9.29 -5.51
N LYS A 261 13.51 -9.17 -6.59
CA LYS A 261 13.54 -7.96 -7.43
C LYS A 261 12.83 -8.18 -8.75
N ARG A 262 12.65 -9.42 -9.19
CA ARG A 262 11.99 -9.81 -10.43
C ARG A 262 11.36 -11.19 -10.30
N TYR A 263 10.56 -11.54 -11.30
CA TYR A 263 10.10 -12.90 -11.51
C TYR A 263 11.05 -13.62 -12.48
N GLN A 264 11.18 -14.93 -12.35
CA GLN A 264 11.83 -15.74 -13.38
C GLN A 264 11.00 -15.71 -14.66
N TYR A 265 11.64 -16.00 -15.80
CA TYR A 265 10.87 -16.24 -17.01
C TYR A 265 10.03 -17.52 -16.85
N PRO A 266 8.82 -17.57 -17.44
CA PRO A 266 8.02 -18.79 -17.45
C PRO A 266 8.84 -19.98 -17.98
N SER A 267 8.67 -21.15 -17.37
CA SER A 267 9.42 -22.34 -17.77
C SER A 267 9.16 -22.75 -19.22
N SER A 268 7.97 -22.43 -19.77
CA SER A 268 7.61 -22.65 -21.17
C SER A 268 8.53 -21.93 -22.16
N GLU A 269 9.03 -20.73 -21.82
CA GLU A 269 9.92 -19.98 -22.71
C GLU A 269 11.21 -20.75 -23.03
N ARG A 270 11.65 -21.63 -22.13
CA ARG A 270 12.83 -22.47 -22.33
C ARG A 270 12.63 -23.49 -23.44
N THR A 271 11.41 -23.98 -23.64
CA THR A 271 11.10 -25.04 -24.60
C THR A 271 10.55 -24.47 -25.91
N THR A 272 9.73 -23.42 -25.86
CA THR A 272 9.05 -22.87 -27.04
C THR A 272 9.78 -21.68 -27.67
N ASN A 273 10.69 -21.02 -26.93
CA ASN A 273 11.35 -19.78 -27.36
C ASN A 273 12.83 -19.74 -26.92
N GLY A 274 13.49 -20.90 -26.92
CA GLY A 274 14.76 -21.12 -26.23
C GLY A 274 15.92 -20.23 -26.67
N GLU A 275 16.02 -19.88 -27.96
CA GLU A 275 17.08 -18.99 -28.47
C GLU A 275 16.94 -17.57 -27.92
N ASN A 276 15.74 -16.99 -28.01
CA ASN A 276 15.46 -15.66 -27.48
C ASN A 276 15.57 -15.63 -25.95
N TRP A 277 15.10 -16.68 -25.27
CA TRP A 277 15.23 -16.81 -23.82
C TRP A 277 16.70 -16.80 -23.37
N LYS A 278 17.57 -17.59 -24.01
CA LYS A 278 19.01 -17.61 -23.71
C LYS A 278 19.67 -16.26 -23.99
N SER A 279 19.41 -15.67 -25.15
CA SER A 279 19.96 -14.35 -25.53
C SER A 279 19.58 -13.27 -24.53
N THR A 280 18.30 -13.25 -24.14
CA THR A 280 17.74 -12.31 -23.17
C THR A 280 18.39 -12.44 -21.79
N LEU A 281 18.55 -13.66 -21.29
CA LEU A 281 19.22 -13.91 -20.01
C LEU A 281 20.69 -13.55 -20.04
N GLN A 282 21.39 -13.84 -21.14
CA GLN A 282 22.78 -13.47 -21.30
C GLN A 282 22.95 -11.95 -21.25
N ALA A 283 22.10 -11.21 -21.98
CA ALA A 283 22.15 -9.76 -22.05
C ALA A 283 21.80 -9.07 -20.72
N GLN A 284 20.81 -9.58 -19.99
CA GLN A 284 20.33 -8.90 -18.78
C GLN A 284 21.02 -9.37 -17.49
N TYR A 285 21.38 -10.65 -17.42
CA TYR A 285 21.74 -11.30 -16.15
C TYR A 285 22.90 -12.31 -16.28
N ALA A 286 23.74 -12.17 -17.32
CA ALA A 286 24.88 -13.03 -17.58
C ALA A 286 24.51 -14.54 -17.58
N GLY A 287 23.34 -14.86 -18.12
CA GLY A 287 22.82 -16.22 -18.25
C GLY A 287 22.06 -16.75 -17.03
N ASN A 288 22.01 -16.01 -15.92
CA ASN A 288 21.39 -16.46 -14.68
C ASN A 288 19.97 -15.92 -14.49
N ASP A 289 18.97 -16.82 -14.43
CA ASP A 289 17.57 -16.46 -14.18
C ASP A 289 17.25 -16.39 -12.67
N ASP A 290 17.95 -15.51 -11.94
CA ASP A 290 17.77 -15.32 -10.49
C ASP A 290 16.68 -14.27 -10.20
N ILE A 291 15.76 -14.58 -9.28
CA ILE A 291 14.72 -13.66 -8.79
C ILE A 291 15.29 -12.43 -8.07
N ASN A 292 16.52 -12.53 -7.57
CA ASN A 292 17.23 -11.48 -6.84
C ASN A 292 18.13 -10.61 -7.74
N ALA A 293 18.25 -10.96 -9.03
CA ALA A 293 19.02 -10.17 -9.99
C ALA A 293 18.43 -8.76 -10.14
N THR A 294 19.31 -7.75 -10.19
CA THR A 294 18.87 -6.35 -10.23
C THR A 294 18.48 -5.97 -11.65
N MET A 295 17.19 -5.68 -11.87
CA MET A 295 16.68 -5.22 -13.17
C MET A 295 17.30 -3.88 -13.58
N TRP A 296 17.44 -3.64 -14.89
CA TRP A 296 17.99 -2.40 -15.47
C TRP A 296 17.41 -1.14 -14.83
N VAL A 297 16.08 -1.06 -14.69
CA VAL A 297 15.40 0.10 -14.10
C VAL A 297 15.87 0.38 -12.67
N LEU A 298 16.15 -0.67 -11.89
CA LEU A 298 16.64 -0.57 -10.51
C LEU A 298 18.14 -0.25 -10.43
N GLN A 299 18.91 -0.61 -11.46
CA GLN A 299 20.34 -0.25 -11.56
C GLN A 299 20.49 1.26 -11.78
N LEU A 300 19.70 1.84 -12.69
CA LEU A 300 19.73 3.27 -12.99
C LEU A 300 19.40 4.14 -11.77
N ILE A 301 18.46 3.69 -10.95
CA ILE A 301 18.10 4.37 -9.70
C ILE A 301 19.29 4.45 -8.75
N ARG A 302 20.07 3.37 -8.65
CA ARG A 302 21.22 3.27 -7.73
C ARG A 302 22.46 3.98 -8.26
N SER A 303 22.68 4.03 -9.57
CA SER A 303 23.87 4.66 -10.16
C SER A 303 23.74 6.16 -10.40
N THR A 304 22.51 6.70 -10.49
CA THR A 304 22.28 8.11 -10.87
C THR A 304 21.41 8.91 -9.89
N GLY A 305 20.85 8.27 -8.85
CA GLY A 305 19.83 8.88 -8.00
C GLY A 305 18.53 9.25 -8.73
N ARG A 306 18.34 8.77 -9.97
CA ARG A 306 17.14 9.05 -10.79
C ARG A 306 16.09 7.98 -10.55
N SER A 307 14.95 8.36 -10.00
CA SER A 307 13.76 7.50 -9.98
C SER A 307 13.11 7.50 -11.38
N VAL A 308 12.92 6.32 -11.95
CA VAL A 308 12.19 6.10 -13.21
C VAL A 308 10.77 5.65 -12.86
N TRP A 309 9.76 6.35 -13.38
CA TRP A 309 8.37 5.92 -13.32
C TRP A 309 8.10 4.94 -14.45
N LEU A 310 7.50 3.79 -14.14
CA LEU A 310 6.95 2.88 -15.15
C LEU A 310 5.44 3.06 -15.13
N LEU A 311 4.87 3.50 -16.25
CA LEU A 311 3.53 3.10 -16.63
C LEU A 311 3.68 1.63 -17.10
N ASN A 312 2.91 0.72 -16.51
CA ASN A 312 3.02 -0.72 -16.79
C ASN A 312 2.90 -1.00 -18.30
N ASP A 313 3.91 -1.71 -18.84
CA ASP A 313 3.81 -2.48 -20.08
C ASP A 313 3.09 -3.82 -19.80
#